data_AF-A0A2V7L6E3-F1
#
_entry.id   AF-A0A2V7L6E3-F1
#
_cell.length_a   1.000
_cell.length_b   1.000
_cell.length_c   1.000
_cell.angle_alpha   90.00
_cell.angle_beta   90.00
_cell.angle_gamma   90.00
#
_symmetry.space_group_name_H-M   'P 1'
#
loop_
_entity.id
_entity.type
_entity.pdbx_description
1 polymer ?
#
loop_
_entity_poly.entity_id
_entity_poly.type
_entity_poly.pdbx_seq_one_letter_code
_entity_poly.pdbx_strand_id
1 'polypeptide(L)'
;MTARTVAIPIALLVSALIACRRDEPRPPAARASAVATVASAPQDTAFVGTTASVHRARPTRSGVPPAMLRAVETGSGPGYDRVVFVFAGDSAPGYHVEYASAPVRRCGSGDPVSLTGAQHVVVRFEPASAHDEHGNPAPFERDRALGLRAVKEMKLVCDFEGQVEWVLGVAAASPYRVSELTGPARVVLDVRHGS
;
A
#
# COMPACT_ATOMS: atom_id res chain seq x y z
N MET A 1 -65.81 28.44 60.93
CA MET A 1 -67.19 27.90 60.87
C MET A 1 -67.63 28.08 59.43
N THR A 2 -67.84 27.08 58.58
CA THR A 2 -68.62 25.83 58.76
C THR A 2 -68.17 24.80 57.72
N ALA A 3 -67.92 23.57 58.18
CA ALA A 3 -67.75 22.40 57.32
C ALA A 3 -69.11 21.96 56.73
N ARG A 4 -69.11 21.44 55.50
CA ARG A 4 -70.14 20.54 55.00
C ARG A 4 -69.51 19.39 54.22
N THR A 5 -70.08 18.22 54.47
CA THR A 5 -69.54 16.87 54.30
C THR A 5 -70.31 16.14 53.19
N VAL A 6 -69.81 14.95 52.81
CA VAL A 6 -70.51 13.79 52.16
C VAL A 6 -70.48 13.82 50.61
N ALA A 7 -70.19 12.76 49.84
CA ALA A 7 -70.03 11.31 50.05
C ALA A 7 -69.00 10.72 49.06
N ILE A 8 -68.45 9.56 49.44
CA ILE A 8 -67.60 8.65 48.67
C ILE A 8 -68.43 7.40 48.29
N PRO A 9 -68.21 6.80 47.11
CA PRO A 9 -67.96 5.36 47.02
C PRO A 9 -66.75 5.08 46.09
N ILE A 10 -65.62 4.54 46.57
CA ILE A 10 -65.28 3.13 46.82
C ILE A 10 -65.80 2.15 45.75
N ALA A 11 -64.84 1.59 45.00
CA ALA A 11 -64.66 0.19 44.56
C ALA A 11 -64.04 0.21 43.14
N LEU A 12 -62.92 -0.44 42.81
CA LEU A 12 -62.59 -1.85 43.02
C LEU A 12 -61.07 -2.08 43.00
N LEU A 13 -60.68 -3.07 43.81
CA LEU A 13 -59.36 -3.70 43.90
C LEU A 13 -58.79 -4.15 42.54
N VAL A 14 -57.47 -3.97 42.37
CA VAL A 14 -56.63 -4.99 41.75
C VAL A 14 -55.33 -5.08 42.55
N SER A 15 -55.15 -6.22 43.22
CA SER A 15 -53.90 -6.62 43.84
C SER A 15 -52.87 -7.01 42.78
N ALA A 16 -51.65 -6.49 42.86
CA ALA A 16 -50.51 -7.07 42.18
C ALA A 16 -49.30 -7.06 43.12
N LEU A 17 -48.75 -8.25 43.35
CA LEU A 17 -47.69 -8.55 44.28
C LEU A 17 -46.40 -7.79 43.97
N ILE A 18 -45.83 -7.19 45.02
CA ILE A 18 -44.46 -6.71 45.06
C ILE A 18 -43.55 -7.93 45.21
N ALA A 19 -42.75 -8.23 44.19
CA ALA A 19 -41.59 -9.10 44.30
C ALA A 19 -40.41 -8.41 43.59
N CYS A 20 -39.47 -7.89 44.39
CA CYS A 20 -38.22 -7.33 43.92
C CYS A 20 -37.43 -8.37 43.12
N ARG A 21 -37.00 -8.02 41.91
CA ARG A 21 -35.80 -8.63 41.31
C ARG A 21 -34.86 -7.53 40.86
N ARG A 22 -33.63 -7.68 41.34
CA ARG A 22 -32.48 -6.78 41.22
C ARG A 22 -32.09 -6.67 39.75
N ASP A 23 -31.82 -5.45 39.31
CA ASP A 23 -31.14 -5.20 38.03
C ASP A 23 -29.71 -5.75 38.15
N GLU A 24 -29.39 -6.76 37.35
CA GLU A 24 -28.05 -7.33 37.24
C GLU A 24 -27.37 -6.72 36.00
N PRO A 25 -26.14 -6.16 36.11
CA PRO A 25 -25.44 -5.58 34.98
C PRO A 25 -25.11 -6.65 33.93
N ARG A 26 -25.59 -6.44 32.70
CA ARG A 26 -25.30 -7.28 31.54
C ARG A 26 -23.79 -7.25 31.23
N PRO A 27 -23.07 -8.38 31.22
CA PRO A 27 -21.66 -8.39 30.81
C PRO A 27 -21.55 -7.99 29.32
N PRO A 28 -20.52 -7.22 28.93
CA PRO A 28 -20.33 -6.84 27.54
C PRO A 28 -20.04 -8.10 26.72
N ALA A 29 -20.78 -8.27 25.63
CA ALA A 29 -20.56 -9.33 24.65
C ALA A 29 -19.13 -9.21 24.10
N ALA A 30 -18.29 -10.20 24.42
CA ALA A 30 -16.96 -10.32 23.85
C ALA A 30 -17.07 -10.46 22.32
N ARG A 31 -16.66 -9.43 21.59
CA ARG A 31 -16.43 -9.52 20.15
C ARG A 31 -15.21 -10.41 19.95
N ALA A 32 -15.42 -11.65 19.52
CA ALA A 32 -14.35 -12.49 19.03
C ALA A 32 -13.79 -11.86 17.74
N SER A 33 -12.58 -11.29 17.82
CA SER A 33 -11.80 -10.92 16.64
C SER A 33 -11.43 -12.21 15.91
N ALA A 34 -12.04 -12.44 14.76
CA ALA A 34 -11.57 -13.44 13.82
C ALA A 34 -10.23 -12.95 13.24
N VAL A 35 -9.14 -13.55 13.70
CA VAL A 35 -7.82 -13.38 13.09
C VAL A 35 -7.87 -14.10 11.74
N ALA A 36 -7.90 -13.34 10.65
CA ALA A 36 -7.77 -13.90 9.31
C ALA A 36 -6.34 -14.46 9.16
N THR A 37 -6.23 -15.79 9.13
CA THR A 37 -4.99 -16.47 8.76
C THR A 37 -4.68 -16.15 7.30
N VAL A 38 -3.69 -15.30 7.06
CA VAL A 38 -3.15 -15.08 5.72
C VAL A 38 -2.49 -16.38 5.28
N ALA A 39 -3.11 -17.09 4.34
CA ALA A 39 -2.52 -18.28 3.73
C ALA A 39 -1.15 -17.91 3.13
N SER A 40 -0.08 -18.55 3.60
CA SER A 40 1.24 -18.42 2.98
C SER A 40 1.16 -18.89 1.54
N ALA A 41 1.39 -17.97 0.60
CA ALA A 41 1.58 -18.31 -0.81
C ALA A 41 2.76 -19.31 -0.96
N PRO A 42 2.74 -20.17 -1.99
CA PRO A 42 3.82 -21.11 -2.26
C PRO A 42 5.19 -20.41 -2.25
N GLN A 43 6.13 -20.96 -1.49
CA GLN A 43 7.50 -20.47 -1.40
C GLN A 43 8.16 -20.67 -2.77
N ASP A 44 8.47 -19.58 -3.45
CA ASP A 44 9.17 -19.62 -4.73
C ASP A 44 10.67 -19.84 -4.49
N THR A 45 11.06 -21.11 -4.36
CA THR A 45 12.44 -21.51 -4.06
C THR A 45 13.37 -21.44 -5.28
N ALA A 46 12.85 -21.16 -6.47
CA ALA A 46 13.64 -20.97 -7.68
C ALA A 46 13.57 -19.50 -8.11
N PHE A 47 14.30 -18.63 -7.42
CA PHE A 47 14.49 -17.26 -7.87
C PHE A 47 15.25 -17.26 -9.22
N VAL A 48 14.50 -17.19 -10.32
CA VAL A 48 15.05 -16.95 -11.66
C VAL A 48 14.92 -15.46 -11.95
N GLY A 49 16.05 -14.76 -11.91
CA GLY A 49 16.13 -13.33 -12.18
C GLY A 49 17.24 -13.00 -13.17
N THR A 50 17.40 -11.71 -13.44
CA THR A 50 18.35 -11.16 -14.41
C THR A 50 19.02 -9.91 -13.85
N THR A 51 20.19 -9.56 -14.38
CA THR A 51 20.79 -8.22 -14.21
C THR A 51 20.64 -7.36 -15.47
N ALA A 52 20.20 -7.95 -16.60
CA ALA A 52 19.90 -7.23 -17.84
C ALA A 52 18.61 -6.43 -17.71
N SER A 53 18.43 -5.42 -18.57
CA SER A 53 17.23 -4.59 -18.56
C SER A 53 15.96 -5.38 -18.88
N VAL A 54 14.86 -4.98 -18.25
CA VAL A 54 13.52 -5.53 -18.48
C VAL A 54 12.61 -4.41 -18.95
N HIS A 55 12.08 -4.55 -20.16
CA HIS A 55 11.22 -3.55 -20.78
C HIS A 55 9.87 -4.16 -21.17
N ARG A 56 8.79 -3.48 -20.78
CA ARG A 56 7.42 -3.75 -21.23
C ARG A 56 6.81 -2.45 -21.74
N ALA A 57 6.73 -2.30 -23.06
CA ALA A 57 6.11 -1.15 -23.67
C ALA A 57 4.58 -1.18 -23.50
N ARG A 58 3.98 -0.02 -23.22
CA ARG A 58 2.54 0.21 -23.36
C ARG A 58 2.34 1.59 -23.94
N PRO A 59 1.75 1.72 -25.15
CA PRO A 59 1.64 3.01 -25.81
C PRO A 59 0.65 3.92 -25.08
N THR A 60 0.93 5.23 -25.15
CA THR A 60 -0.04 6.26 -24.78
C THR A 60 -1.25 6.17 -25.71
N ARG A 61 -2.45 6.34 -25.15
CA ARG A 61 -3.71 6.31 -25.90
C ARG A 61 -4.48 7.59 -25.63
N SER A 62 -4.91 8.26 -26.68
CA SER A 62 -5.71 9.48 -26.57
C SER A 62 -6.97 9.24 -25.72
N GLY A 63 -7.22 10.15 -24.77
CA GLY A 63 -8.37 10.05 -23.86
C GLY A 63 -8.22 9.03 -22.73
N VAL A 64 -7.10 8.32 -22.63
CA VAL A 64 -6.79 7.44 -21.49
C VAL A 64 -5.79 8.14 -20.58
N PRO A 65 -6.13 8.43 -19.32
CA PRO A 65 -5.19 9.07 -18.39
C PRO A 65 -4.01 8.14 -18.05
N PRO A 66 -2.85 8.68 -17.66
CA PRO A 66 -1.73 7.88 -17.16
C PRO A 66 -2.13 6.98 -15.98
N ALA A 67 -1.48 5.81 -15.85
CA ALA A 67 -1.73 4.94 -14.72
C ALA A 67 -1.17 5.59 -13.44
N MET A 68 -2.06 5.99 -12.53
CA MET A 68 -1.64 6.72 -11.35
C MET A 68 -1.23 5.76 -10.23
N LEU A 69 0.06 5.80 -9.89
CA LEU A 69 0.65 5.13 -8.74
C LEU A 69 -0.04 5.63 -7.46
N ARG A 70 -0.39 4.71 -6.56
CA ARG A 70 -1.07 5.02 -5.30
C ARG A 70 -0.22 4.70 -4.09
N ALA A 71 0.47 3.58 -4.14
CA ALA A 71 1.28 3.11 -3.04
C ALA A 71 2.52 2.39 -3.57
N VAL A 72 3.55 2.38 -2.72
CA VAL A 72 4.71 1.52 -2.92
C VAL A 72 4.92 0.70 -1.66
N GLU A 73 4.66 -0.60 -1.75
CA GLU A 73 4.82 -1.52 -0.63
C GLU A 73 6.19 -2.18 -0.72
N THR A 74 6.80 -2.43 0.44
CA THR A 74 8.15 -2.98 0.54
C THR A 74 8.18 -4.05 1.61
N GLY A 75 8.87 -5.16 1.36
CA GLY A 75 9.04 -6.22 2.35
C GLY A 75 10.20 -7.15 2.03
N SER A 76 10.58 -7.98 2.99
CA SER A 76 11.57 -9.04 2.76
C SER A 76 10.87 -10.38 2.60
N GLY A 77 11.30 -11.15 1.60
CA GLY A 77 10.89 -12.52 1.35
C GLY A 77 12.06 -13.50 1.50
N PRO A 78 11.81 -14.80 1.32
CA PRO A 78 12.85 -15.82 1.35
C PRO A 78 13.88 -15.61 0.21
N GLY A 79 15.04 -15.05 0.53
CA GLY A 79 16.15 -14.85 -0.42
C GLY A 79 16.00 -13.66 -1.37
N TYR A 80 15.01 -12.80 -1.17
CA TYR A 80 14.83 -11.56 -1.93
C TYR A 80 14.15 -10.48 -1.08
N ASP A 81 14.31 -9.22 -1.47
CA ASP A 81 13.44 -8.14 -1.04
C ASP A 81 12.46 -7.79 -2.16
N ARG A 82 11.25 -7.39 -1.80
CA ARG A 82 10.17 -7.08 -2.72
C ARG A 82 9.79 -5.62 -2.63
N VAL A 83 9.63 -4.99 -3.79
CA VAL A 83 9.04 -3.66 -3.97
C VAL A 83 7.83 -3.80 -4.88
N VAL A 84 6.66 -3.37 -4.42
CA VAL A 84 5.39 -3.46 -5.16
C VAL A 84 4.87 -2.07 -5.44
N PHE A 85 4.77 -1.73 -6.71
CA PHE A 85 4.17 -0.48 -7.18
C PHE A 85 2.68 -0.72 -7.45
N VAL A 86 1.81 -0.14 -6.62
CA VAL A 86 0.35 -0.34 -6.66
C VAL A 86 -0.31 0.82 -7.39
N PHE A 87 -1.10 0.52 -8.43
CA PHE A 87 -1.80 1.51 -9.25
C PHE A 87 -3.31 1.51 -8.94
N ALA A 88 -4.00 2.64 -9.16
CA ALA A 88 -5.43 2.77 -8.83
C ALA A 88 -6.43 2.01 -9.73
N GLY A 89 -5.97 1.33 -10.78
CA GLY A 89 -6.81 0.57 -11.69
C GLY A 89 -6.25 -0.82 -11.96
N ASP A 90 -6.89 -1.55 -12.87
CA ASP A 90 -6.51 -2.93 -13.19
C ASP A 90 -5.52 -3.07 -14.35
N SER A 91 -5.07 -1.95 -14.92
CA SER A 91 -4.05 -1.92 -15.97
C SER A 91 -2.75 -1.33 -15.45
N ALA A 92 -1.67 -2.13 -15.49
CA ALA A 92 -0.32 -1.62 -15.27
C ALA A 92 0.12 -0.68 -16.42
N PRO A 93 0.94 0.35 -16.14
CA PRO A 93 1.59 1.13 -17.19
C PRO A 93 2.65 0.30 -17.93
N GLY A 94 3.24 0.87 -18.98
CA GLY A 94 4.51 0.37 -19.49
C GLY A 94 5.60 0.60 -18.43
N TYR A 95 6.65 -0.23 -18.46
CA TYR A 95 7.76 -0.09 -17.54
C TYR A 95 9.11 -0.45 -18.16
N HIS A 96 10.15 0.17 -17.64
CA HIS A 96 11.55 -0.13 -17.92
C HIS A 96 12.30 -0.25 -16.60
N VAL A 97 13.00 -1.37 -16.40
CA VAL A 97 13.81 -1.62 -15.22
C VAL A 97 15.23 -1.92 -15.67
N GLU A 98 16.21 -1.20 -15.11
CA GLU A 98 17.62 -1.38 -15.43
C GLU A 98 18.54 -0.90 -14.32
N TYR A 99 19.81 -1.31 -14.38
CA TYR A 99 20.84 -0.67 -13.56
C TYR A 99 21.22 0.68 -14.17
N ALA A 100 21.39 1.70 -13.31
CA ALA A 100 21.84 3.02 -13.75
C ALA A 100 23.26 2.94 -14.34
N SER A 101 23.43 3.50 -15.54
CA SER A 101 24.74 3.58 -16.23
C SER A 101 25.47 4.91 -15.99
N ALA A 102 24.79 5.87 -15.36
CA ALA A 102 25.30 7.21 -15.05
C ALA A 102 24.76 7.68 -13.70
N PRO A 103 25.32 8.76 -13.11
CA PRO A 103 24.77 9.37 -11.91
C PRO A 103 23.30 9.78 -12.09
N VAL A 104 22.47 9.38 -11.13
CA VAL A 104 21.03 9.65 -11.13
C VAL A 104 20.77 11.12 -10.86
N ARG A 105 19.80 11.69 -11.59
CA ARG A 105 19.38 13.09 -11.48
C ARG A 105 17.87 13.19 -11.41
N ARG A 106 17.36 14.23 -10.75
CA ARG A 106 15.92 14.55 -10.78
C ARG A 106 15.52 15.02 -12.16
N CYS A 107 14.36 14.59 -12.65
CA CYS A 107 13.82 15.16 -13.87
C CYS A 107 13.41 16.63 -13.65
N GLY A 108 13.44 17.42 -14.71
CA GLY A 108 13.23 18.87 -14.64
C GLY A 108 14.46 19.63 -14.14
N SER A 109 14.80 19.53 -12.85
CA SER A 109 15.89 20.34 -12.28
C SER A 109 17.29 19.86 -12.68
N GLY A 110 17.46 18.56 -12.94
CA GLY A 110 18.76 17.96 -13.24
C GLY A 110 19.67 17.81 -12.01
N ASP A 111 19.17 18.08 -10.81
CA ASP A 111 19.96 17.97 -9.58
C ASP A 111 20.41 16.53 -9.34
N PRO A 112 21.67 16.31 -8.93
CA PRO A 112 22.15 14.97 -8.60
C PRO A 112 21.38 14.41 -7.40
N VAL A 113 21.04 13.12 -7.48
CA VAL A 113 20.40 12.38 -6.39
C VAL A 113 21.43 11.46 -5.76
N SER A 114 21.74 11.69 -4.49
CA SER A 114 22.55 10.77 -3.69
C SER A 114 21.67 9.65 -3.15
N LEU A 115 22.12 8.41 -3.37
CA LEU A 115 21.53 7.21 -2.83
C LEU A 115 22.55 6.34 -2.08
N THR A 116 22.12 5.69 -1.01
CA THR A 116 22.85 4.58 -0.37
C THR A 116 22.75 3.29 -1.19
N GLY A 117 23.62 2.33 -0.91
CA GLY A 117 23.77 1.12 -1.72
C GLY A 117 25.01 1.20 -2.62
N ALA A 118 25.43 0.04 -3.14
CA ALA A 118 26.60 -0.06 -4.00
C ALA A 118 26.24 0.07 -5.49
N GLN A 119 24.98 -0.19 -5.84
CA GLN A 119 24.44 -0.11 -7.20
C GLN A 119 23.04 0.51 -7.17
N HIS A 120 22.57 1.03 -8.30
CA HIS A 120 21.27 1.69 -8.40
C HIS A 120 20.42 1.03 -9.48
N VAL A 121 19.19 0.66 -9.13
CA VAL A 121 18.20 0.14 -10.08
C VAL A 121 17.17 1.23 -10.36
N VAL A 122 17.04 1.63 -11.62
CA VAL A 122 16.03 2.56 -12.11
C VAL A 122 14.78 1.78 -12.48
N VAL A 123 13.63 2.21 -11.99
CA VAL A 123 12.31 1.69 -12.30
C VAL A 123 11.48 2.83 -12.85
N ARG A 124 11.29 2.84 -14.17
CA ARG A 124 10.53 3.87 -14.89
C ARG A 124 9.20 3.31 -15.35
N PHE A 125 8.14 4.08 -15.15
CA PHE A 125 6.78 3.79 -15.61
C PHE A 125 6.30 4.85 -16.58
N GLU A 126 5.69 4.41 -17.68
CA GLU A 126 5.19 5.30 -18.73
C GLU A 126 4.07 4.62 -19.55
N PRO A 127 2.90 5.25 -19.74
CA PRO A 127 2.44 6.48 -19.10
C PRO A 127 1.97 6.24 -17.65
N ALA A 128 2.51 7.01 -16.70
CA ALA A 128 2.14 6.96 -15.29
C ALA A 128 2.14 8.35 -14.63
N SER A 129 1.48 8.48 -13.48
CA SER A 129 1.61 9.64 -12.58
C SER A 129 1.77 9.18 -11.13
N ALA A 130 2.46 9.97 -10.32
CA ALA A 130 2.59 9.78 -8.88
C ALA A 130 1.99 10.98 -8.11
N HIS A 131 0.91 11.53 -8.66
CA HIS A 131 0.09 12.60 -8.10
C HIS A 131 -1.37 12.46 -8.56
N ASP A 132 -2.30 13.02 -7.78
CA ASP A 132 -3.72 13.09 -8.12
C ASP A 132 -4.06 14.26 -9.07
N GLU A 133 -5.33 14.38 -9.45
CA GLU A 133 -5.80 15.43 -10.38
C GLU A 133 -5.63 16.86 -9.83
N HIS A 134 -5.42 17.01 -8.52
CA HIS A 134 -5.14 18.29 -7.87
C HIS A 134 -3.63 18.52 -7.68
N GLY A 135 -2.78 17.60 -8.14
CA GLY A 135 -1.33 17.65 -7.98
C GLY A 135 -0.84 17.17 -6.61
N ASN A 136 -1.71 16.58 -5.77
CA ASN A 136 -1.28 16.06 -4.49
C ASN A 136 -0.43 14.79 -4.68
N PRO A 137 0.69 14.65 -3.96
CA PRO A 137 1.54 13.46 -4.03
C PRO A 137 0.82 12.13 -3.75
N ALA A 138 1.04 11.14 -4.62
CA ALA A 138 0.59 9.77 -4.46
C ALA A 138 1.63 8.77 -5.03
N PRO A 139 2.41 8.05 -4.20
CA PRO A 139 2.41 8.07 -2.74
C PRO A 139 2.96 9.38 -2.16
N PHE A 140 2.59 9.65 -0.90
CA PHE A 140 3.10 10.81 -0.16
C PHE A 140 4.60 10.68 0.17
N GLU A 141 5.01 9.50 0.65
CA GLU A 141 6.41 9.22 0.96
C GLU A 141 7.18 8.92 -0.33
N ARG A 142 8.17 9.76 -0.65
CA ARG A 142 8.92 9.76 -1.91
C ARG A 142 10.42 9.50 -1.76
N ASP A 143 10.90 9.41 -0.53
CA ASP A 143 12.26 9.04 -0.16
C ASP A 143 12.14 8.12 1.07
N ARG A 144 12.66 6.90 0.96
CA ARG A 144 12.47 5.85 1.96
C ARG A 144 13.79 5.14 2.23
N ALA A 145 14.28 5.25 3.45
CA ALA A 145 15.35 4.39 3.95
C ALA A 145 14.72 3.05 4.39
N LEU A 146 14.95 1.99 3.60
CA LEU A 146 14.31 0.69 3.81
C LEU A 146 15.14 -0.23 4.71
N GLY A 147 16.47 -0.12 4.65
CA GLY A 147 17.38 -0.94 5.45
C GLY A 147 17.28 -2.45 5.23
N LEU A 148 16.64 -2.89 4.13
CA LEU A 148 16.48 -4.31 3.83
C LEU A 148 17.81 -4.92 3.35
N ARG A 149 17.86 -6.24 3.19
CA ARG A 149 19.12 -6.96 2.92
C ARG A 149 19.69 -6.60 1.55
N ALA A 150 18.86 -6.64 0.50
CA ALA A 150 19.18 -6.23 -0.85
C ALA A 150 18.86 -4.76 -1.11
N VAL A 151 17.68 -4.27 -0.72
CA VAL A 151 17.25 -2.88 -1.02
C VAL A 151 17.45 -1.98 0.19
N LYS A 152 18.39 -1.05 0.10
CA LYS A 152 18.78 -0.15 1.21
C LYS A 152 17.89 1.07 1.30
N GLU A 153 17.52 1.60 0.15
CA GLU A 153 16.69 2.79 0.06
C GLU A 153 15.98 2.87 -1.29
N MET A 154 15.03 3.80 -1.40
CA MET A 154 14.42 4.16 -2.66
C MET A 154 13.96 5.61 -2.70
N LYS A 155 14.05 6.24 -3.88
CA LYS A 155 13.65 7.63 -4.10
C LYS A 155 12.87 7.78 -5.39
N LEU A 156 11.79 8.56 -5.36
CA LEU A 156 11.13 9.07 -6.55
C LEU A 156 11.97 10.23 -7.09
N VAL A 157 12.45 10.08 -8.33
CA VAL A 157 13.31 11.06 -9.02
C VAL A 157 12.60 11.73 -10.19
N CYS A 158 11.49 11.16 -10.66
CA CYS A 158 10.62 11.81 -11.63
C CYS A 158 9.13 11.51 -11.39
N ASP A 159 8.30 12.53 -11.60
CA ASP A 159 6.84 12.48 -11.68
C ASP A 159 6.38 13.65 -12.56
N PHE A 160 6.69 13.56 -13.86
CA PHE A 160 6.52 14.65 -14.81
C PHE A 160 6.18 14.11 -16.20
N GLU A 161 5.33 14.81 -16.96
CA GLU A 161 4.96 14.49 -18.35
C GLU A 161 4.53 13.03 -18.60
N GLY A 162 3.89 12.39 -17.61
CA GLY A 162 3.45 11.00 -17.72
C GLY A 162 4.55 9.98 -17.44
N GLN A 163 5.67 10.40 -16.87
CA GLN A 163 6.76 9.54 -16.43
C GLN A 163 6.86 9.54 -14.91
N VAL A 164 6.91 8.33 -14.34
CA VAL A 164 7.21 8.11 -12.92
C VAL A 164 8.48 7.29 -12.84
N GLU A 165 9.51 7.82 -12.19
CA GLU A 165 10.79 7.13 -12.05
C GLU A 165 11.18 7.02 -10.58
N TRP A 166 11.37 5.77 -10.14
CA TRP A 166 11.96 5.43 -8.85
C TRP A 166 13.36 4.90 -9.05
N VAL A 167 14.26 5.23 -8.13
CA VAL A 167 15.58 4.64 -8.06
C VAL A 167 15.74 3.94 -6.73
N LEU A 168 16.16 2.68 -6.79
CA LEU A 168 16.44 1.84 -5.64
C LEU A 168 17.94 1.76 -5.44
N GLY A 169 18.39 2.12 -4.23
CA GLY A 169 19.74 1.84 -3.77
C GLY A 169 19.87 0.39 -3.33
N VAL A 170 20.66 -0.42 -4.04
CA VAL A 170 20.80 -1.86 -3.77
C VAL A 170 22.21 -2.24 -3.30
N ALA A 171 22.29 -3.29 -2.48
CA ALA A 171 23.51 -3.72 -1.81
C ALA A 171 24.62 -4.15 -2.77
N ALA A 172 24.24 -4.74 -3.91
CA ALA A 172 25.13 -5.26 -4.94
C ALA A 172 24.36 -5.37 -6.27
N ALA A 173 25.07 -5.67 -7.36
CA ALA A 173 24.46 -6.02 -8.65
C ALA A 173 23.84 -7.42 -8.60
N SER A 174 22.73 -7.55 -7.86
CA SER A 174 22.02 -8.82 -7.68
C SER A 174 20.96 -9.04 -8.78
N PRO A 175 20.70 -10.30 -9.17
CA PRO A 175 19.58 -10.58 -10.07
C PRO A 175 18.26 -10.06 -9.50
N TYR A 176 17.45 -9.46 -10.35
CA TYR A 176 16.08 -9.06 -10.04
C TYR A 176 15.09 -9.71 -11.02
N ARG A 177 13.81 -9.69 -10.68
CA ARG A 177 12.74 -10.08 -11.59
C ARG A 177 11.55 -9.16 -11.45
N VAL A 178 10.79 -9.04 -12.53
CA VAL A 178 9.60 -8.20 -12.59
C VAL A 178 8.39 -9.07 -12.92
N SER A 179 7.30 -8.90 -12.17
CA SER A 179 6.02 -9.55 -12.45
C SER A 179 4.86 -8.57 -12.33
N GLU A 180 3.74 -8.88 -12.98
CA GLU A 180 2.51 -8.09 -12.90
C GLU A 180 1.43 -8.88 -12.14
N LEU A 181 0.70 -8.20 -11.25
CA LEU A 181 -0.50 -8.73 -10.62
C LEU A 181 -1.69 -7.81 -10.94
N THR A 182 -2.89 -8.35 -10.88
CA THR A 182 -4.15 -7.62 -11.12
C THR A 182 -5.00 -7.53 -9.84
N GLY A 183 -6.03 -6.68 -9.86
CA GLY A 183 -7.00 -6.51 -8.77
C GLY A 183 -6.42 -6.03 -7.43
N PRO A 184 -5.79 -4.85 -7.31
CA PRO A 184 -5.48 -3.85 -8.35
C PRO A 184 -4.19 -4.17 -9.13
N ALA A 185 -3.93 -3.42 -10.22
CA ALA A 185 -2.69 -3.55 -10.97
C ALA A 185 -1.47 -3.25 -10.11
N ARG A 186 -0.51 -4.16 -10.16
CA ARG A 186 0.76 -4.06 -9.43
C ARG A 186 1.90 -4.46 -10.33
N VAL A 187 2.98 -3.69 -10.30
CA VAL A 187 4.28 -4.12 -10.82
C VAL A 187 5.14 -4.50 -9.62
N VAL A 188 5.58 -5.75 -9.58
CA VAL A 188 6.35 -6.32 -8.48
C VAL A 188 7.79 -6.49 -8.94
N LEU A 189 8.72 -5.83 -8.25
CA LEU A 189 10.15 -6.00 -8.40
C LEU A 189 10.68 -6.81 -7.21
N ASP A 190 11.14 -8.03 -7.46
CA ASP A 190 11.89 -8.80 -6.46
C ASP A 190 13.39 -8.67 -6.75
N VAL A 191 14.17 -8.25 -5.76
CA VAL A 191 15.63 -8.13 -5.83
C VAL A 191 16.26 -9.20 -4.96
N ARG A 192 17.04 -10.10 -5.57
CA ARG A 192 17.68 -11.20 -4.84
C ARG A 192 18.61 -10.65 -3.76
N HIS A 193 18.65 -11.31 -2.62
CA HIS A 193 19.68 -11.08 -1.62
C HIS A 193 21.06 -11.36 -2.21
N GLY A 194 22.04 -10.50 -1.89
CA GLY A 194 23.44 -10.81 -2.18
C GLY A 194 23.86 -12.10 -1.48
N SER A 195 24.63 -12.93 -2.17
CA SER A 195 25.36 -14.07 -1.62
C SER A 195 26.44 -13.61 -0.65
#